data_AF-A0A1H8VVD2-F1
#
_entry.id   AF-A0A1H8VVD2-F1
#
_cell.length_a   1.000
_cell.length_b   1.000
_cell.length_c   1.000
_cell.angle_alpha   90.00
_cell.angle_beta   90.00
_cell.angle_gamma   90.00
#
_symmetry.space_group_name_H-M   'P 1'
#
loop_
_entity.id
_entity.type
_entity.pdbx_description
1 polymer ?
#
loop_
_entity_poly.entity_id
_entity_poly.type
_entity_poly.pdbx_seq_one_letter_code
_entity_poly.pdbx_strand_id
1 'polypeptide(L)'
;MIEAMACGTPVIAWNCGSVPEVVDDGVAGFIVDDEDAAVAAIGRLARFDRAKVRAAFEQRFTVERMAEDYLAVYRSLAGVRRDAARLRRAGGDGRSLQAVA
;
A
#
# COMPACT_ATOMS: atom_id res chain seq x y z
N MET A 1 3.87 7.53 7.78
CA MET A 1 5.04 6.99 7.02
C MET A 1 4.74 6.94 5.53
N ILE A 2 3.75 6.14 5.10
CA ILE A 2 3.44 5.94 3.66
C ILE A 2 3.00 7.21 2.93
N GLU A 3 2.38 8.18 3.60
CA GLU A 3 2.04 9.49 3.00
C GLU A 3 3.29 10.29 2.63
N ALA A 4 4.30 10.29 3.50
CA ALA A 4 5.59 10.91 3.20
C ALA A 4 6.25 10.20 2.01
N MET A 5 6.20 8.87 1.98
CA MET A 5 6.72 8.08 0.86
C MET A 5 5.96 8.38 -0.44
N ALA A 6 4.63 8.55 -0.39
CA ALA A 6 3.82 8.98 -1.53
C ALA A 6 4.23 10.36 -2.04
N CYS A 7 4.75 11.25 -1.20
CA CYS A 7 5.32 12.52 -1.64
C CYS A 7 6.79 12.41 -2.09
N GLY A 8 7.37 11.20 -2.11
CA GLY A 8 8.78 10.96 -2.39
C GLY A 8 9.71 11.44 -1.28
N THR A 9 9.21 11.62 -0.06
CA THR A 9 9.97 12.11 1.09
C THR A 9 10.44 10.92 1.94
N PRO A 10 11.76 10.71 2.09
CA PRO A 10 12.29 9.63 2.90
C PRO A 10 11.95 9.83 4.39
N VAL A 11 11.83 8.72 5.13
CA VAL A 11 11.40 8.71 6.54
C VAL A 11 12.54 8.24 7.45
N ILE A 12 12.72 8.85 8.63
CA ILE A 12 13.51 8.27 9.72
C ILE A 12 12.49 7.76 10.75
N ALA A 13 12.56 6.49 11.11
CA ALA A 13 11.59 5.89 12.03
C ALA A 13 12.28 4.91 12.99
N TRP A 14 11.77 4.83 14.21
CA TRP A 14 12.25 3.86 15.19
C TRP A 14 11.93 2.43 14.76
N ASN A 15 12.80 1.49 15.10
CA ASN A 15 12.60 0.06 14.90
C ASN A 15 11.51 -0.51 15.83
N CYS A 16 10.24 -0.19 15.55
CA CYS A 16 9.12 -0.60 16.37
C CYS A 16 7.86 -0.88 15.55
N GLY A 17 7.05 -1.81 16.02
CA GLY A 17 5.77 -2.17 15.38
C GLY A 17 5.94 -2.52 13.90
N SER A 18 5.16 -1.86 13.04
CA SER A 18 5.14 -2.11 11.60
C SER A 18 6.24 -1.40 10.82
N VAL A 19 7.16 -0.66 11.46
CA VAL A 19 8.19 0.10 10.75
C VAL A 19 9.06 -0.77 9.83
N PRO A 20 9.56 -1.95 10.25
CA PRO A 20 10.34 -2.82 9.37
C PRO A 20 9.56 -3.40 8.18
N GLU A 21 8.23 -3.42 8.24
CA GLU A 21 7.36 -3.85 7.14
C GLU A 21 7.09 -2.70 6.15
N VAL A 22 7.01 -1.46 6.68
CA VAL A 22 6.64 -0.27 5.90
C VAL A 22 7.86 0.39 5.23
N VAL A 23 8.98 0.51 5.93
CA VAL A 23 10.18 1.20 5.44
C VAL A 23 11.24 0.19 5.05
N ASP A 24 11.60 0.21 3.77
CA ASP A 24 12.77 -0.50 3.29
C ASP A 24 14.02 0.35 3.61
N ASP A 25 14.84 -0.10 4.57
CA ASP A 25 16.03 0.64 5.02
C ASP A 25 16.99 0.92 3.85
N GLY A 26 17.43 2.17 3.73
CA GLY A 26 18.30 2.62 2.64
C GLY A 26 17.58 2.86 1.29
N VAL A 27 16.28 2.55 1.18
CA VAL A 27 15.47 2.82 -0.03
C VAL A 27 14.39 3.86 0.23
N ALA A 28 13.55 3.64 1.24
CA ALA A 28 12.45 4.55 1.59
C ALA A 28 12.78 5.45 2.79
N GLY A 29 13.87 5.17 3.49
CA GLY A 29 14.22 5.85 4.72
C GLY A 29 15.32 5.16 5.51
N PHE A 30 15.45 5.53 6.78
CA PHE A 30 16.28 4.85 7.75
C PHE A 30 15.44 4.33 8.91
N ILE A 31 15.74 3.11 9.34
CA ILE A 31 15.26 2.54 10.59
C ILE A 31 16.36 2.72 11.64
N VAL A 32 16.01 3.27 12.80
CA VAL A 32 16.94 3.59 13.89
C VAL A 32 16.49 3.01 15.22
N ASP A 33 17.43 2.75 16.12
CA ASP A 33 17.12 2.17 17.43
C ASP A 33 17.16 3.22 18.57
N ASP A 34 17.79 4.38 18.34
CA ASP A 34 17.94 5.45 19.35
C ASP A 34 17.98 6.86 18.72
N GLU A 35 17.99 7.87 19.60
CA GLU A 35 17.98 9.29 19.23
C GLU A 35 19.27 9.73 18.52
N ASP A 36 20.42 9.25 18.97
CA ASP A 36 21.71 9.60 18.37
C ASP A 36 21.79 9.11 16.92
N ALA A 37 21.33 7.89 16.65
CA ALA A 37 21.19 7.34 15.32
C ALA A 37 20.20 8.14 14.46
N ALA A 38 19.06 8.58 15.04
CA ALA A 38 18.10 9.44 14.36
C ALA A 38 18.73 10.78 13.92
N VAL A 39 19.46 11.44 14.82
CA VAL A 39 20.16 12.70 14.55
C VAL A 39 21.23 12.50 13.47
N ALA A 40 22.04 11.44 13.58
CA ALA A 40 23.06 11.12 12.58
C ALA A 40 22.46 10.84 11.19
N ALA A 41 21.25 10.27 11.12
CA ALA A 41 20.56 9.96 9.88
C ALA A 41 20.09 11.21 9.11
N ILE A 42 19.82 12.34 9.78
CA ILE A 42 19.37 13.59 9.14
C ILE A 42 20.33 14.04 8.04
N GLY A 43 21.64 14.05 8.33
CA GLY A 43 22.67 14.48 7.38
C GLY A 43 22.83 13.57 6.16
N ARG A 44 22.21 12.39 6.17
CA ARG A 44 22.27 11.40 5.09
C ARG A 44 21.01 11.40 4.21
N LEU A 45 19.92 12.07 4.63
CA LEU A 45 18.65 12.08 3.90
C LEU A 45 18.75 12.62 2.47
N ALA A 46 19.64 13.58 2.23
CA ALA A 46 19.86 14.16 0.89
C ALA A 46 20.36 13.13 -0.14
N ARG A 47 20.82 11.94 0.30
CA ARG A 47 21.31 10.88 -0.58
C ARG A 47 20.20 10.01 -1.16
N PHE A 48 18.97 10.11 -0.66
CA PHE A 48 17.87 9.30 -1.15
C PHE A 48 17.38 9.79 -2.51
N ASP A 49 17.15 8.83 -3.39
CA ASP A 49 16.44 9.09 -4.63
C ASP A 49 14.94 9.15 -4.33
N ARG A 50 14.39 10.37 -4.38
CA ARG A 50 12.97 10.64 -4.12
C ARG A 50 12.03 9.86 -5.05
N ALA A 51 12.47 9.55 -6.28
CA ALA A 51 11.69 8.75 -7.21
C ALA A 51 11.61 7.30 -6.74
N LYS A 52 12.70 6.75 -6.15
CA LYS A 52 12.68 5.40 -5.56
C LYS A 52 11.80 5.33 -4.32
N VAL A 53 11.83 6.37 -3.46
CA VAL A 53 10.94 6.47 -2.31
C VAL A 53 9.47 6.42 -2.76
N ARG A 54 9.13 7.21 -3.78
CA ARG A 54 7.78 7.21 -4.39
C ARG A 54 7.44 5.85 -5.01
N ALA A 55 8.36 5.24 -5.73
CA ALA A 55 8.14 3.93 -6.34
C ALA A 55 7.88 2.83 -5.29
N ALA A 56 8.57 2.86 -4.15
CA ALA A 56 8.32 1.93 -3.05
C ALA A 56 6.91 2.08 -2.46
N PHE A 57 6.35 3.30 -2.47
CA PHE A 57 4.94 3.53 -2.15
C PHE A 57 4.02 2.96 -3.22
N GLU A 58 4.23 3.30 -4.50
CA GLU A 58 3.37 2.88 -5.61
C GLU A 58 3.31 1.35 -5.76
N GLN A 59 4.39 0.66 -5.43
CA GLN A 59 4.41 -0.80 -5.50
C GLN A 59 3.55 -1.46 -4.42
N ARG A 60 3.41 -0.88 -3.22
CA ARG A 60 2.91 -1.61 -2.04
C ARG A 60 1.68 -1.00 -1.37
N PHE A 61 1.50 0.32 -1.44
CA PHE A 61 0.59 1.04 -0.55
C PHE A 61 -0.47 1.86 -1.29
N THR A 62 -0.72 1.56 -2.57
CA THR A 62 -1.82 2.18 -3.33
C THR A 62 -3.17 1.66 -2.87
N VAL A 63 -4.20 2.49 -3.03
CA VAL A 63 -5.58 2.10 -2.68
C VAL A 63 -6.07 0.98 -3.59
N GLU A 64 -5.66 0.98 -4.86
CA GLU A 64 -6.00 -0.04 -5.84
C GLU A 64 -5.46 -1.40 -5.41
N ARG A 65 -4.17 -1.49 -5.06
CA ARG A 65 -3.56 -2.73 -4.59
C ARG A 65 -4.22 -3.24 -3.32
N MET A 66 -4.45 -2.35 -2.34
CA MET A 66 -5.12 -2.71 -1.08
C MET A 66 -6.51 -3.28 -1.34
N ALA A 67 -7.31 -2.65 -2.21
CA ALA A 67 -8.64 -3.15 -2.56
C ALA A 67 -8.59 -4.50 -3.29
N GLU A 68 -7.66 -4.67 -4.24
CA GLU A 68 -7.46 -5.94 -4.96
C GLU A 68 -7.05 -7.07 -4.02
N ASP A 69 -6.10 -6.83 -3.12
CA ASP A 69 -5.62 -7.81 -2.14
C ASP A 69 -6.74 -8.20 -1.17
N TYR A 70 -7.55 -7.24 -0.70
CA TYR A 70 -8.74 -7.51 0.12
C TYR A 70 -9.76 -8.38 -0.62
N LEU A 71 -10.08 -8.04 -1.88
CA LEU A 71 -11.02 -8.82 -2.69
C LEU A 71 -10.49 -10.23 -2.95
N ALA A 72 -9.18 -10.40 -3.15
CA ALA A 72 -8.55 -11.70 -3.29
C ALA A 72 -8.75 -12.56 -2.03
N VAL A 73 -8.51 -11.98 -0.85
CA VAL A 73 -8.77 -12.64 0.44
C VAL A 73 -10.25 -13.01 0.56
N TYR A 74 -11.18 -12.09 0.30
CA TYR A 74 -12.62 -12.40 0.38
C TYR A 74 -13.06 -13.50 -0.58
N ARG A 75 -12.56 -13.50 -1.83
CA ARG A 75 -12.84 -14.56 -2.80
C ARG A 75 -12.25 -15.92 -2.40
N SER A 76 -11.24 -15.94 -1.53
CA SER A 76 -10.62 -17.17 -1.04
C SER A 76 -11.44 -17.87 0.05
N LEU A 77 -12.36 -17.15 0.72
CA LEU A 77 -13.18 -17.69 1.80
C LEU A 77 -14.18 -18.73 1.29
N ALA A 78 -14.37 -19.80 2.07
CA ALA A 78 -15.33 -20.84 1.77
C ALA A 78 -16.77 -20.29 1.80
N GLY A 79 -17.60 -20.72 0.85
CA GLY A 79 -19.02 -20.31 0.77
C GLY A 79 -19.27 -18.95 0.10
N VAL A 80 -18.23 -18.19 -0.26
CA VAL A 80 -18.38 -16.98 -1.07
C VAL A 80 -18.71 -17.36 -2.50
N ARG A 81 -19.89 -16.95 -2.98
CA ARG A 81 -20.27 -17.11 -4.38
C ARG A 81 -19.38 -16.22 -5.24
N ARG A 82 -18.49 -16.84 -6.01
CA ARG A 82 -17.55 -16.13 -6.89
C ARG A 82 -18.22 -15.52 -8.12
N ASP A 83 -19.38 -16.05 -8.47
CA ASP A 83 -20.21 -15.52 -9.55
C ASP A 83 -21.28 -14.59 -8.98
N ALA A 84 -21.27 -13.34 -9.45
CA ALA A 84 -22.41 -12.47 -9.32
C ALA A 84 -23.65 -13.19 -9.86
N ALA A 85 -24.71 -13.27 -9.05
CA ALA A 85 -26.00 -13.73 -9.55
C ALA A 85 -26.35 -12.88 -10.78
N ARG A 86 -26.59 -13.51 -11.93
CA ARG A 86 -27.04 -12.78 -13.13
C ARG A 86 -28.38 -12.14 -12.77
N LEU A 87 -28.36 -10.84 -12.45
CA LEU A 87 -29.57 -10.05 -12.33
C LEU A 87 -30.24 -10.08 -13.70
N ARG A 88 -31.28 -10.90 -13.86
CA ARG A 88 -32.19 -10.78 -14.98
C ARG A 88 -32.90 -9.44 -14.79
N ARG A 89 -32.57 -8.44 -15.62
CA ARG A 89 -33.38 -7.23 -15.71
C ARG A 89 -34.79 -7.65 -16.08
N ALA A 90 -35.76 -7.25 -15.26
CA ALA A 90 -37.16 -7.27 -15.66
C ALA A 90 -37.38 -6.12 -16.65
N GLY A 91 -37.12 -6.39 -17.93
CA GLY A 91 -37.48 -5.52 -19.05
C GLY A 91 -36.37 -4.59 -19.58
N GLY A 92 -36.19 -4.63 -20.90
CA GLY A 92 -35.70 -3.50 -21.72
C GLY A 92 -34.19 -3.27 -21.78
N ASP A 93 -33.63 -3.61 -22.94
CA ASP A 93 -32.39 -3.18 -23.62
C ASP A 93 -31.37 -2.27 -22.89
N GLY A 94 -30.07 -2.63 -23.01
CA GLY A 94 -28.94 -1.75 -22.71
C GLY A 94 -28.03 -2.13 -21.53
N ARG A 95 -27.00 -2.95 -21.82
CA ARG A 95 -25.79 -3.29 -21.03
C ARG A 95 -26.02 -3.87 -19.62
N SER A 96 -25.70 -5.16 -19.49
CA SER A 96 -25.66 -5.93 -18.24
C SER A 96 -24.65 -5.33 -17.26
N LEU A 97 -25.13 -4.75 -16.17
CA LEU A 97 -24.31 -4.45 -15.00
C LEU A 97 -24.22 -5.71 -14.13
N GLN A 98 -23.00 -6.15 -13.84
CA GLN A 98 -22.74 -7.20 -12.85
C GLN A 98 -22.81 -6.56 -11.46
N ALA A 99 -23.81 -6.91 -10.66
CA ALA A 99 -23.84 -6.56 -9.25
C ALA A 99 -23.06 -7.62 -8.47
N VAL A 100 -22.00 -7.19 -7.79
CA VAL A 100 -21.26 -8.03 -6.84
C VAL A 100 -21.96 -7.87 -5.49
N ALA A 101 -22.45 -8.98 -4.94
CA ALA A 101 -23.06 -9.08 -3.61
C ALA A 101 -22.10 -9.82 -2.68
#